data_AF-A0A6I5N8D6-F1
#
_entry.id   AF-A0A6I5N8D6-F1
#
_cell.length_a   1.000
_cell.length_b   1.000
_cell.length_c   1.000
_cell.angle_alpha   90.00
_cell.angle_beta   90.00
_cell.angle_gamma   90.00
#
_symmetry.space_group_name_H-M   'P 1'
#
loop_
_entity.id
_entity.type
_entity.pdbx_description
1 polymer ?
#
loop_
_entity_poly.entity_id
_entity_poly.type
_entity_poly.pdbx_seq_one_letter_code
_entity_poly.pdbx_strand_id
1 'polypeptide(L)'
;MISAQTPPDAVTVRSAYYAKLHPWCVIRQLPKLQRVVVARFRKGHDAEAHMKSLTRLVPQATFQVIFDPGDTLSAVAKADSAGIGAATPNPL
;
A
#
# COMPACT_ATOMS: atom_id res chain seq x y z
N MET A 1 -16.67 28.02 -20.07
CA MET A 1 -15.52 27.91 -19.14
C MET A 1 -16.13 27.57 -17.79
N ILE A 2 -16.08 26.35 -17.27
CA ILE A 2 -14.94 25.67 -16.65
C ILE A 2 -15.25 24.16 -16.65
N SER A 3 -14.38 23.34 -17.22
CA SER A 3 -14.45 21.88 -17.08
C SER A 3 -13.75 21.53 -15.75
N ALA A 4 -14.50 21.03 -14.77
CA ALA A 4 -13.93 20.56 -13.51
C ALA A 4 -13.23 19.22 -13.74
N GLN A 5 -11.98 19.27 -14.18
CA GLN A 5 -11.11 18.10 -14.19
C GLN A 5 -10.69 17.81 -12.74
N THR A 6 -11.25 16.75 -12.16
CA THR A 6 -10.83 16.19 -10.87
C THR A 6 -9.33 15.86 -10.93
N PRO A 7 -8.51 16.24 -9.93
CA PRO A 7 -7.09 15.93 -9.93
C PRO A 7 -6.86 14.41 -9.91
N PRO A 8 -5.96 13.87 -10.76
CA PRO A 8 -5.69 12.43 -10.87
C PRO A 8 -4.98 11.82 -9.64
N ASP A 9 -4.57 12.65 -8.66
CA ASP A 9 -3.74 12.22 -7.53
C ASP A 9 -4.49 12.15 -6.19
N ALA A 10 -5.83 12.24 -6.19
CA ALA A 10 -6.64 11.95 -5.00
C ALA A 10 -6.64 10.45 -4.63
N VAL A 11 -5.62 9.69 -5.04
CA VAL A 11 -5.22 8.45 -4.37
C VAL A 11 -4.77 8.87 -2.98
N THR A 12 -5.73 8.89 -2.06
CA THR A 12 -5.55 9.18 -0.63
C THR A 12 -4.18 8.69 -0.17
N VAL A 13 -3.25 9.62 -0.01
CA VAL A 13 -1.93 9.34 0.55
C VAL A 13 -2.18 9.04 2.01
N ARG A 14 -2.54 7.78 2.30
CA ARG A 14 -2.49 7.26 3.67
C ARG A 14 -1.03 7.43 4.08
N SER A 15 -0.79 8.32 5.05
CA SER A 15 0.56 8.58 5.53
C SER A 15 1.24 7.26 5.88
N ALA A 16 2.51 7.10 5.52
CA ALA A 16 3.27 5.89 5.83
C ALA A 16 3.20 5.54 7.33
N TYR A 17 3.02 6.55 8.18
CA TYR A 17 2.75 6.41 9.60
C TYR A 17 1.46 5.62 9.90
N TYR A 18 0.33 5.97 9.25
CA TYR A 18 -0.93 5.25 9.46
C TYR A 18 -0.81 3.78 9.03
N ALA A 19 -0.05 3.49 7.96
CA ALA A 19 0.20 2.12 7.52
C ALA A 19 0.99 1.32 8.57
N LYS A 20 2.00 1.92 9.20
CA LYS A 20 2.80 1.29 10.28
C LYS A 20 1.95 0.95 11.52
N LEU A 21 0.95 1.78 11.83
CA LEU A 21 0.05 1.54 12.97
C LEU A 21 -0.99 0.44 12.70
N HIS A 22 -1.26 0.13 11.42
CA HIS A 22 -2.29 -0.82 11.00
C HIS A 22 -1.70 -1.89 10.08
N PRO A 23 -0.86 -2.78 10.63
CA PRO A 23 -0.10 -3.71 9.82
C PRO A 23 -0.97 -4.87 9.30
N TRP A 24 -2.17 -5.07 9.85
CA TRP A 24 -3.06 -6.14 9.39
C TRP A 24 -3.94 -5.64 8.26
N CYS A 25 -3.86 -6.22 7.08
CA CYS A 25 -4.66 -5.84 5.93
C CYS A 25 -5.52 -7.00 5.44
N VAL A 26 -6.78 -6.69 5.12
CA VAL A 26 -7.68 -7.64 4.43
C VAL A 26 -7.61 -7.31 2.94
N ILE A 27 -7.13 -8.26 2.16
CA ILE A 27 -7.07 -8.16 0.71
C ILE A 27 -8.20 -8.95 0.07
N ARG A 28 -8.69 -8.45 -1.07
CA ARG A 28 -9.55 -9.19 -1.98
C ARG A 28 -8.73 -9.61 -3.19
N GLN A 29 -8.83 -10.87 -3.57
CA GLN A 29 -8.29 -11.35 -4.84
C GLN A 29 -9.31 -11.11 -5.95
N LEU A 30 -8.85 -10.49 -7.03
CA LEU A 30 -9.62 -10.28 -8.24
C LEU A 30 -9.13 -11.25 -9.33
N PRO A 31 -9.95 -11.49 -10.37
CA PRO A 31 -9.52 -12.19 -11.57
C PRO A 31 -8.24 -11.54 -12.14
N LYS A 32 -7.45 -12.32 -12.88
CA LYS A 32 -6.15 -11.89 -13.44
C LYS A 32 -5.07 -11.62 -12.37
N LEU A 33 -5.08 -12.37 -11.27
CA LEU A 33 -4.04 -12.34 -10.22
C LEU A 33 -3.90 -10.97 -9.53
N GLN A 34 -4.91 -10.11 -9.64
CA GLN A 34 -4.91 -8.78 -9.04
C GLN A 34 -5.30 -8.86 -7.56
N ARG A 35 -4.71 -8.01 -6.74
CA ARG A 35 -4.95 -7.94 -5.29
C ARG A 35 -5.24 -6.50 -4.91
N VAL A 36 -6.33 -6.28 -4.17
CA VAL A 36 -6.73 -4.96 -3.69
C VAL A 36 -6.88 -5.00 -2.18
N VAL A 37 -6.28 -4.04 -1.48
CA VAL A 37 -6.46 -3.86 -0.03
C VAL A 37 -7.83 -3.25 0.22
N VAL A 38 -8.71 -4.01 0.86
CA VAL A 38 -10.07 -3.57 1.19
C VAL A 38 -10.05 -2.72 2.46
N ALA A 39 -9.33 -3.18 3.49
CA ALA A 39 -9.26 -2.53 4.78
C ALA A 39 -7.93 -2.83 5.50
N ARG A 40 -7.54 -1.94 6.42
CA ARG A 40 -6.39 -2.07 7.31
C ARG A 40 -6.84 -1.98 8.77
N PHE A 41 -6.24 -2.79 9.62
CA PHE A 41 -6.57 -2.98 11.02
C PHE A 41 -5.30 -2.96 11.87
N ARG A 42 -5.44 -2.52 13.11
CA ARG A 42 -4.35 -2.53 14.09
C ARG A 42 -4.14 -3.90 14.71
N LYS A 43 -5.20 -4.69 14.87
CA LYS A 43 -5.18 -6.03 15.48
C LYS A 43 -5.59 -7.09 14.46
N GLY A 44 -4.93 -8.24 14.51
CA GLY A 44 -5.21 -9.35 13.60
C GLY A 44 -6.60 -9.95 13.77
N HIS A 45 -7.09 -10.08 15.01
CA HIS A 45 -8.43 -10.63 15.27
C HIS A 45 -9.55 -9.78 14.65
N ASP A 46 -9.39 -8.45 14.64
CA ASP A 46 -10.36 -7.54 14.02
C ASP A 46 -10.39 -7.74 12.50
N ALA A 47 -9.21 -7.92 11.89
CA ALA A 47 -9.08 -8.21 10.46
C ALA A 47 -9.74 -9.56 10.09
N GLU A 48 -9.53 -10.59 10.90
CA GLU A 48 -10.16 -11.91 10.68
C GLU A 48 -11.67 -11.88 10.85
N ALA A 49 -12.18 -11.19 11.87
CA ALA A 49 -13.61 -11.02 12.09
C ALA A 49 -14.25 -10.31 10.88
N HIS A 50 -13.60 -9.25 10.40
CA HIS A 50 -14.06 -8.52 9.22
C HIS A 50 -14.01 -9.37 7.94
N MET A 51 -12.93 -10.13 7.72
CA MET A 51 -12.81 -11.09 6.62
C MET A 51 -13.95 -12.11 6.65
N LYS A 52 -14.26 -12.70 7.81
CA LYS A 52 -15.36 -13.68 7.94
C LYS A 52 -16.71 -13.07 7.56
N SER A 53 -16.98 -11.82 7.94
CA SER A 53 -18.19 -11.10 7.52
C SER A 53 -18.21 -10.86 6.01
N LEU A 54 -17.08 -10.43 5.42
CA LEU A 54 -16.97 -10.20 3.98
C LEU A 54 -17.18 -11.48 3.17
N THR A 55 -16.61 -12.61 3.60
CA THR A 55 -16.81 -13.91 2.96
C THR A 55 -18.27 -14.36 3.01
N ARG A 56 -19.01 -14.04 4.09
CA ARG A 56 -20.44 -14.34 4.19
C ARG A 56 -21.30 -13.46 3.27
N LEU A 57 -20.92 -12.19 3.12
CA LEU A 57 -21.65 -11.24 2.26
C LEU A 57 -21.39 -11.50 0.77
N VAL A 58 -20.16 -11.87 0.41
CA VAL A 58 -19.74 -12.10 -0.97
C VAL A 58 -18.95 -13.41 -1.07
N PRO A 59 -19.63 -14.57 -1.06
CA PRO A 59 -18.96 -15.87 -1.08
C PRO A 59 -18.22 -16.15 -2.39
N GLN A 60 -18.54 -15.42 -3.47
CA GLN A 60 -17.84 -15.50 -4.76
C GLN A 60 -16.47 -14.83 -4.75
N ALA A 61 -16.17 -14.01 -3.74
CA ALA A 61 -14.91 -13.30 -3.64
C ALA A 61 -13.98 -13.99 -2.63
N THR A 62 -12.72 -14.14 -3.01
CA THR A 62 -11.67 -14.66 -2.12
C THR A 62 -11.05 -13.52 -1.33
N PHE A 63 -11.14 -13.60 -0.01
CA PHE A 63 -10.51 -12.66 0.91
C PHE A 63 -9.36 -13.33 1.66
N GLN A 64 -8.31 -12.57 1.97
CA GLN A 64 -7.17 -13.05 2.75
C GLN A 64 -6.67 -11.96 3.69
N VAL A 65 -6.31 -12.35 4.90
CA VAL A 65 -5.63 -11.47 5.87
C VAL A 65 -4.12 -11.58 5.64
N ILE A 66 -3.45 -10.45 5.49
CA ILE A 66 -2.00 -10.34 5.32
C ILE A 66 -1.45 -9.39 6.38
N PHE A 67 -0.24 -9.68 6.86
CA PHE A 67 0.53 -8.74 7.66
C PHE A 67 1.47 -7.95 6.74
N ASP A 68 1.20 -6.65 6.60
CA ASP A 68 1.98 -5.69 5.82
C ASP A 68 2.38 -4.50 6.72
N PRO A 69 3.62 -4.45 7.22
CA PRO A 69 4.10 -3.38 8.09
C PRO A 69 4.27 -2.02 7.38
N GLY A 70 3.97 -1.92 6.08
CA GLY A 70 3.92 -0.64 5.36
C GLY A 70 5.28 0.01 5.09
N ASP A 71 6.38 -0.75 5.20
CA ASP A 71 7.74 -0.21 5.12
C ASP A 71 8.39 -0.34 3.72
N THR A 72 7.68 -0.95 2.76
CA THR A 72 8.25 -1.28 1.44
C THR A 72 8.41 -0.09 0.49
N LEU A 73 7.78 1.07 0.75
CA LEU A 73 7.93 2.27 -0.08
C LEU A 73 8.97 3.27 0.44
N SER A 74 9.34 3.23 1.72
CA SER A 74 10.43 4.06 2.25
C SER A 74 11.82 3.46 2.04
N ALA A 75 11.92 2.14 1.84
CA ALA A 75 13.20 1.49 1.54
C ALA A 75 13.65 1.71 0.09
N VAL A 76 12.71 1.71 -0.88
CA VAL A 76 13.04 1.94 -2.30
C VAL A 76 13.47 3.39 -2.57
N ALA A 77 12.91 4.37 -1.83
CA ALA A 77 13.33 5.77 -1.93
C ALA A 77 14.72 6.04 -1.31
N LYS A 78 15.30 5.07 -0.60
CA LYS A 78 16.63 5.21 0.03
C LYS A 78 17.75 4.47 -0.72
N ALA A 79 17.43 3.70 -1.76
CA ALA A 79 18.41 2.92 -2.52
C ALA A 79 19.01 3.66 -3.72
N ASP A 80 18.35 4.69 -4.26
CA ASP A 80 18.75 5.33 -5.53
C ASP A 80 19.50 6.67 -5.38
N SER A 81 20.06 6.98 -4.20
CA SER A 81 20.87 8.21 -4.02
C SER A 81 22.32 7.97 -3.59
N ALA A 82 22.83 6.73 -3.65
CA ALA A 82 24.21 6.40 -3.32
C ALA A 82 24.96 5.90 -4.57
N GLY A 83 25.37 6.82 -5.43
CA GLY A 83 26.37 6.54 -6.47
C GLY A 83 26.13 7.30 -7.75
N ILE A 84 26.86 8.40 -7.94
CA ILE A 84 27.67 8.75 -9.11
C ILE A 84 28.04 10.24 -8.94
N GLY A 85 29.32 10.52 -8.68
CA GLY A 85 29.83 11.88 -8.78
C GLY A 85 30.99 12.19 -7.84
N ALA A 86 32.20 11.77 -8.19
CA ALA A 86 33.42 12.59 -8.07
C ALA A 86 34.65 11.75 -8.45
N ALA A 87 34.93 11.65 -9.75
CA ALA A 87 36.24 11.27 -10.25
C ALA A 87 36.47 11.90 -11.63
N THR A 88 37.02 13.13 -11.66
CA THR A 88 38.01 13.61 -12.67
C THR A 88 38.55 14.99 -12.22
N PRO A 89 39.73 15.42 -12.71
CA PRO A 89 40.78 16.00 -11.88
C PRO A 89 40.83 17.52 -12.02
N ASN A 90 41.30 18.19 -10.97
CA ASN A 90 41.56 19.63 -11.05
C ASN A 90 42.97 19.87 -11.60
N PRO A 91 43.16 20.70 -12.65
CA PRO A 91 44.48 21.08 -13.12
C PRO A 91 45.00 22.30 -12.35
N LEU A 92 46.23 22.20 -11.84
CA LEU A 92 47.19 23.30 -11.78
C LEU A 92 48.55 22.75 -12.19
#